data_AF-A0A832TFT5-F1
#
_entry.id   AF-A0A832TFT5-F1
#
_cell.length_a   1.000
_cell.length_b   1.000
_cell.length_c   1.000
_cell.angle_alpha   90.00
_cell.angle_beta   90.00
_cell.angle_gamma   90.00
#
_symmetry.space_group_name_H-M   'P 1'
#
loop_
_entity.id
_entity.type
_entity.pdbx_description
1 polymer ?
#
loop_
_entity_poly.entity_id
_entity_poly.type
_entity_poly.pdbx_seq_one_letter_code
_entity_poly.pdbx_strand_id
1 'polypeptide(L)' 'ENAIIVGNIDPVAVLWNGTPEEVEAASKKVLDAGVGLLTVGCGIVSMTPTANLQKMIECAKNHKY' A
#
# COMPACT_ATOMS: atom_id res chain seq x y z
N GLU A 1 -18.60 -16.20 -1.95
CA GLU A 1 -17.87 -14.91 -2.06
C GLU A 1 -17.02 -14.99 -3.32
N ASN A 2 -17.34 -14.23 -4.36
CA ASN A 2 -16.77 -14.44 -5.71
C ASN A 2 -15.89 -13.27 -6.18
N ALA A 3 -15.57 -12.31 -5.30
CA ALA A 3 -14.83 -11.11 -5.65
C ALA A 3 -13.62 -10.93 -4.73
N ILE A 4 -12.50 -10.47 -5.29
CA ILE A 4 -11.26 -10.18 -4.59
C ILE A 4 -11.23 -8.68 -4.25
N ILE A 5 -10.88 -8.34 -3.00
CA ILE A 5 -10.65 -6.96 -2.60
C ILE A 5 -9.24 -6.52 -2.99
N VAL A 6 -9.16 -5.36 -3.63
CA VAL A 6 -7.94 -4.75 -4.16
C VAL A 6 -7.84 -3.33 -3.61
N GLY A 7 -6.75 -2.98 -2.92
CA GLY A 7 -6.60 -1.67 -2.28
C GLY A 7 -6.17 -1.76 -0.82
N ASN A 8 -6.24 -0.71 0.01
CA ASN A 8 -6.83 0.63 -0.26
C ASN A 8 -5.94 1.83 0.12
N ILE A 9 -4.61 1.70 0.05
CA ILE A 9 -3.69 2.76 0.51
C ILE A 9 -4.06 4.12 -0.09
N ASP A 10 -4.09 5.16 0.75
CA ASP A 10 -4.34 6.53 0.31
C ASP A 10 -3.18 7.02 -0.57
N PRO A 11 -3.41 7.30 -1.86
CA PRO A 11 -2.35 7.67 -2.78
C PRO A 11 -1.75 9.05 -2.49
N VAL A 12 -2.47 9.94 -1.82
CA VAL A 12 -2.06 11.33 -1.58
C VAL A 12 -1.49 11.48 -0.18
N ALA A 13 -2.26 11.13 0.85
CA ALA A 13 -1.89 11.38 2.24
C ALA A 13 -0.78 10.42 2.71
N VAL A 14 -0.82 9.15 2.28
CA VAL A 14 0.14 8.13 2.72
C VAL A 14 1.24 7.95 1.69
N LEU A 15 0.89 7.64 0.44
CA LEU A 15 1.89 7.25 -0.53
C LEU A 15 2.71 8.43 -1.07
N TRP A 16 2.08 9.57 -1.38
CA TRP A 16 2.78 10.75 -1.90
C TRP A 16 3.38 11.63 -0.79
N ASN A 17 2.56 12.09 0.16
CA ASN A 17 2.96 13.05 1.19
C ASN A 17 3.48 12.42 2.49
N GLY A 18 3.34 11.10 2.64
CA GLY A 18 3.82 10.39 3.82
C GLY A 18 5.28 9.97 3.73
N THR A 19 5.71 9.30 4.79
CA THR A 19 7.05 8.70 4.96
C THR A 19 7.03 7.20 4.66
N PRO A 20 8.19 6.58 4.38
CA PRO A 20 8.27 5.12 4.22
C PRO A 20 7.69 4.36 5.42
N GLU A 21 7.91 4.83 6.64
CA GLU A 21 7.40 4.21 7.87
C GLU A 21 5.86 4.24 7.93
N GLU A 22 5.24 5.35 7.50
CA GLU A 22 3.78 5.46 7.40
C GLU A 22 3.21 4.55 6.30
N VAL A 23 3.92 4.45 5.17
CA VAL A 23 3.56 3.52 4.08
C VAL A 23 3.64 2.07 4.56
N GLU A 24 4.65 1.71 5.34
CA GLU A 24 4.79 0.38 5.92
C GLU A 24 3.64 0.05 6.88
N ALA A 25 3.31 0.97 7.78
CA ALA A 25 2.20 0.79 8.72
C ALA A 25 0.86 0.64 8.01
N ALA A 26 0.59 1.47 7.00
CA ALA A 26 -0.62 1.39 6.18
C ALA A 26 -0.67 0.08 5.37
N SER A 27 0.46 -0.32 4.76
CA SER A 27 0.55 -1.56 3.97
C SER A 27 0.26 -2.78 4.84
N LYS A 28 0.86 -2.87 6.02
CA LYS A 28 0.62 -3.97 6.96
C LYS A 28 -0.84 -4.03 7.37
N LYS A 29 -1.43 -2.90 7.79
CA LYS A 29 -2.85 -2.83 8.18
C LYS A 29 -3.78 -3.37 7.09
N VAL A 30 -3.49 -3.02 5.84
CA VAL A 30 -4.28 -3.46 4.67
C VAL A 30 -4.08 -4.94 4.38
N LEU A 31 -2.84 -5.43 4.42
CA LEU A 31 -2.53 -6.85 4.25
C LEU A 31 -3.16 -7.72 5.34
N ASP A 32 -3.05 -7.30 6.60
CA ASP A 32 -3.64 -7.96 7.77
C ASP A 32 -5.17 -8.01 7.71
N ALA A 33 -5.81 -7.09 6.98
CA ALA A 33 -7.24 -7.10 6.72
C ALA A 33 -7.67 -8.14 5.67
N GLY A 34 -6.72 -8.87 5.06
CA GLY A 34 -6.98 -9.96 4.13
C GLY A 34 -7.32 -9.50 2.71
N VAL A 35 -6.79 -8.36 2.26
CA VAL A 35 -6.93 -7.96 0.85
C VAL A 35 -6.24 -8.97 -0.06
N GLY A 36 -6.81 -9.25 -1.22
CA GLY A 36 -6.17 -10.15 -2.18
C GLY A 36 -5.11 -9.48 -3.04
N LEU A 37 -5.10 -8.14 -3.12
CA LEU A 37 -4.04 -7.38 -3.77
C LEU A 37 -3.81 -6.04 -3.06
N LEU A 38 -2.59 -5.85 -2.56
CA LEU A 38 -2.15 -4.56 -2.04
C LEU A 38 -1.94 -3.57 -3.20
N THR A 39 -2.68 -2.47 -3.15
CA THR A 39 -2.48 -1.33 -4.05
C THR A 39 -3.09 -0.08 -3.42
N VAL A 40 -2.98 1.04 -4.12
CA VAL A 40 -3.67 2.29 -3.79
C VAL A 40 -5.17 2.21 -4.06
N GLY A 41 -5.96 2.99 -3.33
CA GLY A 41 -7.40 3.09 -3.56
C GLY A 41 -7.79 3.78 -4.88
N CYS A 42 -6.85 4.50 -5.53
CA CYS A 42 -7.07 5.20 -6.80
C CYS A 42 -5.79 5.14 -7.67
N GLY A 43 -5.39 6.25 -8.32
CA GLY A 43 -4.16 6.34 -9.10
C GLY A 43 -2.94 6.75 -8.26
N ILE A 44 -1.75 6.29 -8.66
CA ILE A 44 -0.48 6.76 -8.08
C ILE A 44 -0.20 8.18 -8.58
N VAL A 45 0.11 9.09 -7.65
CA VAL A 45 0.49 10.47 -8.01
C VAL A 45 1.86 10.47 -8.68
N SER A 46 2.04 11.19 -9.79
CA SER A 46 3.29 11.17 -10.56
C SER A 46 4.51 11.65 -9.78
N MET A 47 4.30 12.46 -8.73
CA MET A 47 5.34 12.97 -7.84
C MET A 47 5.61 12.08 -6.62
N THR A 48 5.00 10.89 -6.55
CA THR A 48 5.21 9.95 -5.45
C THR A 48 6.70 9.60 -5.31
N PRO A 49 7.30 9.75 -4.12
CA PRO A 49 8.70 9.38 -3.90
C PRO A 49 8.94 7.90 -4.16
N THR A 50 10.02 7.58 -4.87
CA THR A 50 10.41 6.18 -5.16
C THR A 50 10.60 5.36 -3.88
N ALA A 51 11.11 5.98 -2.81
CA ALA A 51 11.30 5.30 -1.51
C ALA A 51 9.97 4.79 -0.94
N ASN A 52 8.89 5.55 -1.05
CA ASN A 52 7.56 5.17 -0.58
C ASN A 52 7.02 3.99 -1.42
N LEU A 53 7.18 4.03 -2.74
CA LEU A 53 6.81 2.93 -3.63
C LEU A 53 7.60 1.65 -3.30
N GLN A 54 8.91 1.76 -3.12
CA GLN A 54 9.78 0.64 -2.77
C GLN A 54 9.39 0.03 -1.43
N LYS A 55 9.06 0.86 -0.44
CA LYS A 55 8.64 0.38 0.88
C LYS A 55 7.31 -0.38 0.82
N MET A 56 6.33 0.09 0.04
CA MET A 56 5.09 -0.64 -0.21
C MET A 56 5.35 -2.02 -0.84
N ILE A 57 6.24 -2.09 -1.83
CA ILE A 57 6.64 -3.34 -2.50
C ILE A 57 7.33 -4.29 -1.51
N GLU A 58 8.24 -3.77 -0.69
CA GLU A 58 8.93 -4.54 0.35
C GLU A 58 7.93 -5.16 1.33
N CYS A 59 6.93 -4.38 1.78
CA CYS A 59 5.88 -4.86 2.67
C CYS A 59 5.10 -6.02 2.04
N ALA A 60 4.66 -5.88 0.80
CA ALA A 60 3.94 -6.94 0.09
C ALA A 60 4.77 -8.22 -0.08
N LYS A 61 6.09 -8.10 -0.34
CA LYS A 61 6.98 -9.25 -0.52
C LYS A 61 7.31 -9.97 0.79
N ASN A 62 7.41 -9.22 1.88
CA ASN A 62 7.81 -9.75 3.19
C ASN A 62 6.63 -10.23 4.03
N HIS A 63 5.40 -9.87 3.66
CA HIS A 63 4.20 -10.28 4.38
C HIS A 63 3.93 -11.78 4.19
N LYS A 64 3.63 -12.45 5.31
CA LYS A 64 3.30 -13.87 5.37
C LYS A 64 1.87 -14.01 5.90
N TYR A 65 1.06 -14.79 5.19
CA TYR A 65 -0.34 -15.10 5.53
C TYR A 65 -0.44 -16.09 6.68
#